data_AF-A0A2R7KIW0-F1
#
_entry.id   AF-A0A2R7KIW0-F1
#
_cell.length_a   1.000
_cell.length_b   1.000
_cell.length_c   1.000
_cell.angle_alpha   90.00
_cell.angle_beta   90.00
_cell.angle_gamma   90.00
#
_symmetry.space_group_name_H-M   'P 1'
#
loop_
_entity.id
_entity.type
_entity.pdbx_description
1 polymer ?
#
loop_
_entity_poly.entity_id
_entity_poly.type
_entity_poly.pdbx_seq_one_letter_code
_entity_poly.pdbx_strand_id
1 'polypeptide(L)'
;MALPVVQTKIAKYITETLNEDFKTDISVEKVAINIFGGVKLKKVLILDHHKKTLIYSDIITTDIVSVKRLIDGDLIFGDLRLTGLIFNLKTYKNEDENNINKFIKRFETSPQRTKSSKHFLLTAKNAYISKGAFSVIDENKATPKFLDFKKLNAYISDFKLYGPDVNTTIHRFSFLDHRGLYVSNFAGKFSYTKKQIKVENLAIKTKRSSIYG
;
A
#
# COMPACT_ATOMS: atom_id res chain seq x y z
N MET A 1 23.26 -2.56 23.96
CA MET A 1 22.37 -1.64 24.71
C MET A 1 21.44 -0.95 23.73
N ALA A 2 20.13 -1.05 23.90
CA ALA A 2 19.15 -0.45 23.00
C ALA A 2 18.86 1.00 23.43
N LEU A 3 19.08 1.96 22.54
CA LEU A 3 18.66 3.34 22.74
C LEU A 3 17.14 3.39 22.97
N PRO A 4 16.64 4.18 23.95
CA PRO A 4 15.22 4.32 24.20
C PRO A 4 14.49 4.76 22.93
N VAL A 5 13.35 4.13 22.71
CA VAL A 5 12.43 4.44 21.62
C VAL A 5 11.77 5.77 21.93
N VAL A 6 11.96 6.78 21.10
CA VAL A 6 11.22 8.02 21.23
C VAL A 6 10.52 8.27 19.91
N GLN A 7 9.19 8.08 19.87
CA GLN A 7 8.38 8.62 18.79
C GLN A 7 8.58 10.14 18.83
N THR A 8 9.05 10.73 17.73
CA THR A 8 9.28 12.18 17.70
C THR A 8 7.94 12.91 17.80
N LYS A 9 7.93 14.09 18.43
CA LYS A 9 6.70 14.92 18.51
C LYS A 9 6.09 15.18 17.13
N ILE A 10 6.93 15.33 16.10
CA ILE A 10 6.51 15.52 14.70
C ILE A 10 5.78 14.29 14.16
N ALA A 11 6.34 13.09 14.37
CA ALA A 11 5.72 11.84 13.91
C ALA A 11 4.37 11.58 14.60
N LYS A 12 4.31 11.86 15.91
CA LYS A 12 3.09 11.76 16.70
C LYS A 12 2.03 12.73 16.16
N TYR A 13 2.39 14.01 16.01
CA TYR A 13 1.52 15.04 15.44
C TYR A 13 0.96 14.64 14.07
N ILE A 14 1.80 14.23 13.12
CA ILE A 14 1.35 13.82 11.79
C ILE A 14 0.36 12.64 11.88
N THR A 15 0.66 11.64 12.69
CA THR A 15 -0.20 10.45 12.83
C THR A 15 -1.54 10.80 13.47
N GLU A 16 -1.52 11.65 14.51
CA GLU A 16 -2.72 12.16 15.18
C GLU A 16 -3.57 13.00 14.22
N THR A 17 -2.96 13.95 13.50
CA THR A 17 -3.64 14.76 12.48
C THR A 17 -4.30 13.89 11.41
N LEU A 18 -3.59 12.90 10.85
CA LEU A 18 -4.16 12.00 9.84
C LEU A 18 -5.35 11.18 10.38
N ASN A 19 -5.27 10.75 11.64
CA ASN A 19 -6.36 10.02 12.28
C ASN A 19 -7.56 10.91 12.58
N GLU A 20 -7.33 12.12 13.09
CA GLU A 20 -8.39 13.07 13.46
C GLU A 20 -9.10 13.67 12.26
N ASP A 21 -8.36 14.12 11.25
CA ASP A 21 -8.89 14.81 10.06
C ASP A 21 -9.57 13.84 9.10
N PHE A 22 -9.00 12.65 8.90
CA PHE A 22 -9.53 11.65 7.98
C PHE A 22 -10.28 10.52 8.69
N LYS A 23 -10.49 10.60 10.01
CA LYS A 23 -11.15 9.53 10.80
C LYS A 23 -10.53 8.16 10.51
N THR A 24 -9.20 8.09 10.45
CA THR A 24 -8.45 6.86 10.17
C THR A 24 -7.91 6.22 11.46
N ASP A 25 -7.31 5.05 11.33
CA ASP A 25 -6.68 4.32 12.43
C ASP A 25 -5.29 3.86 11.99
N ILE A 26 -4.37 4.83 12.02
CA ILE A 26 -2.97 4.69 11.64
C ILE A 26 -2.14 4.79 12.92
N SER A 27 -1.20 3.86 13.07
CA SER A 27 -0.23 3.88 14.16
C SER A 27 1.17 3.60 13.64
N VAL A 28 2.15 4.24 14.28
CA VAL A 28 3.57 4.09 13.99
C VAL A 28 4.32 4.01 15.30
N GLU A 29 5.00 2.88 15.56
CA GLU A 29 5.69 2.69 16.83
C GLU A 29 6.95 3.56 16.94
N LYS A 30 7.75 3.64 15.86
CA LYS A 30 9.01 4.41 15.87
C LYS A 30 9.22 5.15 14.57
N VAL A 31 9.79 6.34 14.68
CA VAL A 31 10.20 7.14 13.53
C VAL A 31 11.63 7.59 13.72
N ALA A 32 12.44 7.40 12.69
CA ALA A 32 13.77 7.98 12.58
C ALA A 32 13.83 8.83 11.31
N ILE A 33 14.36 10.05 11.43
CA ILE A 33 14.55 10.99 10.33
C ILE A 33 16.04 11.28 10.25
N ASN A 34 16.62 11.20 9.06
CA ASN A 34 18.02 11.57 8.86
C ASN A 34 18.14 13.05 8.44
N ILE A 35 19.36 13.59 8.47
CA ILE A 35 19.65 14.99 8.14
C ILE A 35 19.32 15.37 6.68
N PHE A 36 19.14 14.38 5.80
CA PHE A 36 18.80 14.57 4.39
C PHE A 36 17.29 14.40 4.13
N GLY A 37 16.45 14.36 5.17
CA GLY A 37 15.00 14.25 5.04
C GLY A 37 14.48 12.84 4.77
N GLY A 38 15.35 11.82 4.79
CA GLY A 38 14.95 10.42 4.70
C GLY A 38 14.23 9.97 5.97
N VAL A 39 13.06 9.36 5.81
CA VAL A 39 12.19 8.90 6.90
C VAL A 39 12.20 7.38 6.96
N LYS A 40 12.39 6.85 8.16
CA LYS A 40 12.27 5.43 8.48
C LYS A 40 11.23 5.23 9.57
N LEU A 41 10.11 4.64 9.19
CA LEU A 41 9.04 4.25 10.09
C LEU A 41 9.21 2.78 10.46
N LYS A 42 9.02 2.43 11.73
CA LYS A 42 8.99 1.05 12.20
C LYS A 42 7.62 0.73 12.74
N LYS A 43 7.13 -0.47 12.40
CA LYS A 43 5.85 -1.02 12.85
C LYS A 43 4.71 -0.05 12.53
N VAL A 44 4.51 0.17 11.23
CA VAL A 44 3.38 0.95 10.72
C VAL A 44 2.20 0.02 10.61
N LEU A 45 1.07 0.37 11.23
CA LEU A 45 -0.17 -0.38 11.22
C LEU A 45 -1.32 0.54 10.83
N ILE A 46 -2.11 0.11 9.85
CA ILE A 46 -3.34 0.76 9.42
C ILE A 46 -4.47 -0.24 9.61
N LEU A 47 -5.48 0.14 10.40
CA LEU A 47 -6.68 -0.66 10.60
C LEU A 47 -7.82 -0.19 9.67
N ASP A 48 -8.63 -1.14 9.22
CA ASP A 48 -9.85 -0.84 8.49
C ASP A 48 -11.02 -0.39 9.39
N HIS A 49 -12.17 -0.15 8.78
CA HIS A 49 -13.40 0.24 9.48
C HIS A 49 -13.96 -0.84 10.43
N HIS A 50 -13.49 -2.08 10.34
CA HIS A 50 -13.79 -3.18 11.27
C HIS A 50 -12.68 -3.39 12.30
N LYS A 51 -11.70 -2.47 12.39
CA LYS A 51 -10.55 -2.56 13.30
C LYS A 51 -9.70 -3.80 13.07
N LYS A 52 -9.66 -4.31 11.83
CA LYS A 52 -8.75 -5.38 11.40
C LYS A 52 -7.60 -4.78 10.60
N THR A 53 -6.46 -5.48 10.57
CA THR A 53 -5.28 -5.04 9.82
C THR A 53 -5.59 -4.92 8.34
N LEU A 54 -5.65 -3.69 7.84
CA LEU A 54 -5.69 -3.36 6.42
C LEU A 54 -4.28 -3.47 5.85
N ILE A 55 -3.36 -2.64 6.37
CA ILE A 55 -1.95 -2.59 5.96
C ILE A 55 -1.09 -2.66 7.21
N TYR A 56 0.00 -3.42 7.14
CA TYR A 56 1.06 -3.41 8.12
C TYR A 56 2.42 -3.45 7.42
N SER A 57 3.43 -2.81 7.98
CA SER A 57 4.81 -2.95 7.54
C SER A 57 5.76 -2.91 8.73
N ASP A 58 6.72 -3.84 8.79
CA ASP A 58 7.77 -3.80 9.82
C ASP A 58 8.62 -2.54 9.69
N ILE A 59 8.96 -2.19 8.45
CA ILE A 59 9.77 -1.03 8.13
C ILE A 59 9.25 -0.37 6.84
N ILE A 60 9.01 0.93 6.91
CA ILE A 60 8.85 1.80 5.75
C ILE A 60 10.04 2.74 5.70
N THR A 61 10.79 2.74 4.60
CA THR A 61 11.80 3.76 4.32
C THR A 61 11.34 4.58 3.13
N THR A 62 11.34 5.90 3.26
CA THR A 62 10.93 6.78 2.19
C THR A 62 11.58 8.15 2.29
N ASP A 63 11.73 8.82 1.15
CA ASP A 63 11.92 10.25 1.02
C ASP A 63 10.54 10.91 0.85
N ILE A 64 10.00 11.48 1.93
CA ILE A 64 8.74 12.21 1.84
C ILE A 64 9.02 13.50 1.09
N VAL A 65 8.52 13.59 -0.15
CA VAL A 65 8.75 14.75 -1.03
C VAL A 65 8.09 16.00 -0.47
N SER A 66 6.96 15.86 0.24
CA SER A 66 6.27 16.98 0.88
C SER A 66 5.42 16.57 2.08
N VAL A 67 5.83 17.00 3.28
CA VAL A 67 5.04 16.84 4.52
C VAL A 67 3.72 17.61 4.45
N LYS A 68 3.70 18.77 3.78
CA LYS A 68 2.48 19.55 3.59
C LYS A 68 1.43 18.76 2.79
N ARG A 69 1.84 18.15 1.67
CA ARG A 69 0.92 17.34 0.85
C ARG A 69 0.40 16.11 1.59
N LEU A 70 1.26 15.48 2.41
CA LEU A 70 0.86 14.37 3.27
C LEU A 70 -0.30 14.75 4.21
N ILE A 71 -0.21 15.92 4.85
CA ILE A 71 -1.27 16.44 5.73
C ILE A 71 -2.53 16.79 4.93
N ASP A 72 -2.38 17.31 3.70
CA ASP A 72 -3.50 17.58 2.78
C ASP A 72 -4.12 16.30 2.16
N GLY A 73 -3.61 15.12 2.49
CA GLY A 73 -4.12 13.82 2.04
C GLY A 73 -3.50 13.26 0.75
N ASP A 74 -2.55 13.98 0.14
CA ASP A 74 -1.78 13.53 -1.03
C ASP A 74 -0.46 12.85 -0.58
N LEU A 75 -0.33 11.56 -0.88
CA LEU A 75 0.81 10.73 -0.48
C LEU A 75 1.83 10.60 -1.61
N ILE A 76 2.87 11.44 -1.62
CA ILE A 76 3.83 11.50 -2.73
C ILE A 76 5.23 11.13 -2.27
N PHE A 77 5.71 10.02 -2.81
CA PHE A 77 6.98 9.41 -2.50
C PHE A 77 7.91 9.40 -3.71
N GLY A 78 9.21 9.60 -3.50
CA GLY A 78 10.23 9.28 -4.50
C GLY A 78 10.46 7.77 -4.50
N ASP A 79 11.32 7.31 -3.61
CA ASP A 79 11.53 5.92 -3.26
C ASP A 79 10.67 5.51 -2.06
N LEU A 80 9.94 4.40 -2.20
CA LEU A 80 9.20 3.74 -1.12
C LEU A 80 9.72 2.31 -0.93
N ARG A 81 10.26 2.00 0.24
CA ARG A 81 10.73 0.65 0.58
C ARG A 81 9.93 0.09 1.74
N LEU A 82 9.25 -1.03 1.49
CA LEU A 82 8.39 -1.73 2.45
C LEU A 82 9.02 -3.09 2.77
N THR A 83 9.23 -3.38 4.05
CA THR A 83 9.72 -4.68 4.53
C THR A 83 8.69 -5.31 5.45
N GLY A 84 8.36 -6.58 5.21
CA GLY A 84 7.35 -7.28 6.00
C GLY A 84 5.95 -6.72 5.77
N LEU A 85 5.67 -6.26 4.55
CA LEU A 85 4.35 -5.74 4.18
C LEU A 85 3.30 -6.83 4.37
N ILE A 86 2.20 -6.52 5.06
CA ILE A 86 0.97 -7.29 5.04
C ILE A 86 -0.09 -6.36 4.48
N PHE A 87 -0.77 -6.78 3.41
CA PHE A 87 -1.91 -6.05 2.88
C PHE A 87 -3.10 -7.01 2.70
N ASN A 88 -4.18 -6.75 3.43
CA ASN A 88 -5.41 -7.53 3.38
C ASN A 88 -6.51 -6.72 2.70
N LEU A 89 -6.72 -7.00 1.42
CA LEU A 89 -7.82 -6.44 0.67
C LEU A 89 -9.08 -7.28 0.94
N LYS A 90 -10.04 -6.72 1.65
CA LYS A 90 -11.21 -7.48 2.11
C LYS A 90 -12.52 -6.78 1.80
N THR A 91 -13.44 -7.49 1.18
CA THR A 91 -14.87 -7.15 1.16
C THR A 91 -15.56 -7.98 2.23
N TYR A 92 -16.12 -7.32 3.24
CA TYR A 92 -16.83 -8.00 4.33
C TYR A 92 -18.24 -8.40 3.89
N LYS A 93 -18.81 -9.36 4.60
CA LYS A 93 -20.15 -9.86 4.31
C LYS A 93 -21.18 -8.73 4.37
N ASN A 94 -22.05 -8.69 3.37
CA ASN A 94 -23.08 -7.66 3.16
C ASN A 94 -22.53 -6.25 2.85
N GLU A 95 -21.24 -6.11 2.57
CA GLU A 95 -20.67 -4.86 2.06
C GLU A 95 -20.49 -4.93 0.54
N ASP A 96 -20.76 -3.81 -0.13
CA ASP A 96 -20.65 -3.61 -1.57
C ASP A 96 -19.25 -3.11 -2.01
N GLU A 97 -18.46 -2.63 -1.05
CA GLU A 97 -17.12 -2.12 -1.25
C GLU A 97 -16.12 -2.73 -0.27
N ASN A 98 -14.88 -2.93 -0.76
CA ASN A 98 -13.78 -3.42 0.05
C ASN A 98 -13.25 -2.34 1.03
N ASN A 99 -12.48 -2.81 2.01
CA ASN A 99 -11.89 -2.00 3.06
C ASN A 99 -10.93 -0.91 2.56
N ILE A 100 -10.16 -1.13 1.48
CA ILE A 100 -9.26 -0.09 0.94
C ILE A 100 -10.05 1.04 0.27
N ASN A 101 -11.12 0.75 -0.46
CA ASN A 101 -11.97 1.77 -1.08
C ASN A 101 -12.63 2.64 0.00
N LYS A 102 -13.13 2.01 1.07
CA LYS A 102 -13.67 2.74 2.23
C LYS A 102 -12.61 3.60 2.92
N PHE A 103 -11.39 3.09 3.05
CA PHE A 103 -10.27 3.86 3.60
C PHE A 103 -9.93 5.07 2.73
N ILE A 104 -9.77 4.89 1.42
CA ILE A 104 -9.46 5.97 0.46
C ILE A 104 -10.56 7.05 0.48
N LYS A 105 -11.84 6.66 0.49
CA LYS A 105 -12.97 7.60 0.54
C LYS A 105 -12.89 8.57 1.71
N ARG A 106 -12.33 8.16 2.85
CA ARG A 106 -12.15 9.04 4.02
C ARG A 106 -11.24 10.23 3.71
N PHE A 107 -10.24 10.06 2.86
CA PHE A 107 -9.38 11.14 2.39
C PHE A 107 -10.08 12.06 1.38
N GLU A 108 -11.06 11.54 0.64
CA GLU A 108 -11.81 12.32 -0.35
C GLU A 108 -12.93 13.17 0.27
N THR A 109 -13.58 12.67 1.33
CA THR A 109 -14.75 13.31 1.95
C THR A 109 -14.44 14.16 3.18
N SER A 110 -13.17 14.28 3.58
CA SER A 110 -12.80 15.04 4.79
C SER A 110 -13.01 16.55 4.59
N PRO A 111 -13.80 17.22 5.46
CA PRO A 111 -13.99 18.68 5.46
C PRO A 111 -12.69 19.48 5.61
N GLN A 112 -11.65 18.87 6.18
CA GLN A 112 -10.36 19.48 6.48
C GLN A 112 -9.46 19.60 5.24
N ARG A 113 -9.86 19.05 4.10
CA ARG A 113 -9.08 19.08 2.87
C ARG A 113 -9.02 20.49 2.28
N THR A 114 -7.83 21.12 2.30
CA THR A 114 -7.70 22.56 2.06
C THR A 114 -7.59 23.01 0.59
N LYS A 115 -7.31 22.16 -0.42
CA LYS A 115 -7.30 22.58 -1.86
C LYS A 115 -7.26 21.48 -2.97
N SER A 116 -8.06 21.71 -4.02
CA SER A 116 -8.01 21.39 -5.48
C SER A 116 -8.26 19.97 -6.06
N SER A 117 -7.69 18.86 -5.58
CA SER A 117 -7.93 17.55 -6.24
C SER A 117 -9.22 16.91 -5.73
N LYS A 118 -10.14 16.49 -6.62
CA LYS A 118 -11.37 15.76 -6.22
C LYS A 118 -11.07 14.39 -5.59
N HIS A 119 -9.89 13.82 -5.89
CA HIS A 119 -9.58 12.43 -5.59
C HIS A 119 -8.29 12.28 -4.78
N PHE A 120 -8.23 11.24 -3.96
CA PHE A 120 -7.02 10.85 -3.23
C PHE A 120 -5.90 10.54 -4.22
N LEU A 121 -4.67 10.97 -3.92
CA LEU A 121 -3.50 10.71 -4.76
C LEU A 121 -2.41 10.04 -3.93
N LEU A 122 -1.98 8.85 -4.35
CA LEU A 122 -0.77 8.19 -3.85
C LEU A 122 0.15 7.91 -5.03
N THR A 123 1.40 8.41 -4.98
CA THR A 123 2.41 8.11 -6.00
C THR A 123 3.72 7.67 -5.41
N ALA A 124 4.43 6.79 -6.12
CA ALA A 124 5.83 6.47 -5.84
C ALA A 124 6.60 6.39 -7.16
N LYS A 125 7.73 7.11 -7.26
CA LYS A 125 8.62 6.98 -8.44
C LYS A 125 9.17 5.57 -8.52
N ASN A 126 9.67 5.04 -7.40
CA ASN A 126 10.05 3.64 -7.25
C ASN A 126 9.44 3.07 -5.98
N ALA A 127 8.96 1.83 -6.02
CA ALA A 127 8.59 1.11 -4.81
C ALA A 127 9.16 -0.30 -4.79
N TYR A 128 9.64 -0.69 -3.61
CA TYR A 128 10.24 -1.99 -3.34
C TYR A 128 9.52 -2.65 -2.18
N ILE A 129 9.08 -3.88 -2.38
CA ILE A 129 8.50 -4.71 -1.31
C ILE A 129 9.41 -5.90 -1.10
N SER A 130 9.72 -6.19 0.16
CA SER A 130 10.45 -7.40 0.55
C SER A 130 9.73 -8.15 1.67
N LYS A 131 9.74 -9.48 1.58
CA LYS A 131 9.10 -10.38 2.57
C LYS A 131 7.63 -10.05 2.81
N GLY A 132 6.92 -9.65 1.76
CA GLY A 132 5.52 -9.26 1.84
C GLY A 132 4.55 -10.44 1.88
N ALA A 133 3.32 -10.12 2.24
CA ALA A 133 2.13 -10.94 2.08
C ALA A 133 0.98 -10.06 1.59
N PHE A 134 0.18 -10.59 0.66
CA PHE A 134 -0.99 -9.92 0.11
C PHE A 134 -2.12 -10.92 0.01
N SER A 135 -3.29 -10.56 0.52
CA SER A 135 -4.48 -11.39 0.39
C SER A 135 -5.64 -10.59 -0.17
N VAL A 136 -6.49 -11.28 -0.94
CA VAL A 136 -7.77 -10.74 -1.34
C VAL A 136 -8.88 -11.71 -0.99
N ILE A 137 -9.83 -11.21 -0.21
CA ILE A 137 -10.95 -11.96 0.36
C ILE A 137 -12.25 -11.21 0.10
N ASP A 138 -13.24 -11.88 -0.47
CA ASP A 138 -14.60 -11.37 -0.61
C ASP A 138 -15.60 -12.33 0.05
N GLU A 139 -16.10 -11.97 1.22
CA GLU A 139 -17.01 -12.82 2.02
C GLU A 139 -18.40 -12.99 1.40
N ASN A 140 -18.71 -12.26 0.31
CA ASN A 140 -19.95 -12.42 -0.44
C ASN A 140 -19.84 -13.46 -1.57
N LYS A 141 -18.65 -14.03 -1.82
CA LYS A 141 -18.43 -15.05 -2.86
C LYS A 141 -18.44 -16.46 -2.27
N ALA A 142 -18.85 -17.44 -3.08
CA ALA A 142 -18.83 -18.85 -2.71
C ALA A 142 -17.41 -19.36 -2.34
N THR A 143 -16.38 -18.81 -3.00
CA THR A 143 -14.97 -19.02 -2.64
C THR A 143 -14.39 -17.69 -2.18
N PRO A 144 -14.41 -17.38 -0.87
CA PRO A 144 -14.08 -16.04 -0.40
C PRO A 144 -12.64 -15.62 -0.66
N LYS A 145 -11.68 -16.53 -0.41
CA LYS A 145 -10.26 -16.26 -0.63
C LYS A 145 -9.89 -16.64 -2.06
N PHE A 146 -9.62 -15.64 -2.89
CA PHE A 146 -9.25 -15.87 -4.29
C PHE A 146 -7.76 -15.61 -4.57
N LEU A 147 -7.13 -14.73 -3.80
CA LEU A 147 -5.67 -14.50 -3.85
C LEU A 147 -5.09 -14.51 -2.44
N ASP A 148 -3.95 -15.19 -2.29
CA ASP A 148 -3.16 -15.20 -1.06
C ASP A 148 -1.72 -15.48 -1.45
N PHE A 149 -0.94 -14.41 -1.47
CA PHE A 149 0.46 -14.38 -1.85
C PHE A 149 1.31 -14.27 -0.60
N LYS A 150 2.29 -15.17 -0.50
CA LYS A 150 3.33 -15.19 0.54
C LYS A 150 4.70 -15.03 -0.10
N LYS A 151 5.71 -14.71 0.72
CA LYS A 151 7.10 -14.52 0.26
C LYS A 151 7.18 -13.50 -0.89
N LEU A 152 6.32 -12.49 -0.84
CA LEU A 152 6.15 -11.52 -1.90
C LEU A 152 7.37 -10.58 -1.95
N ASN A 153 7.97 -10.44 -3.12
CA ASN A 153 8.97 -9.41 -3.38
C ASN A 153 8.60 -8.66 -4.65
N ALA A 154 8.73 -7.34 -4.65
CA ALA A 154 8.37 -6.51 -5.79
C ALA A 154 9.37 -5.37 -5.98
N TYR A 155 9.58 -5.02 -7.23
CA TYR A 155 10.13 -3.75 -7.66
C TYR A 155 9.23 -3.19 -8.76
N ILE A 156 8.66 -2.02 -8.50
CA ILE A 156 7.77 -1.31 -9.40
C ILE A 156 8.24 0.14 -9.56
N SER A 157 7.89 0.76 -10.68
CA SER A 157 8.06 2.21 -10.90
C SER A 157 6.76 2.86 -11.31
N ASP A 158 6.74 4.19 -11.25
CA ASP A 158 5.66 5.05 -11.74
C ASP A 158 4.30 4.64 -11.14
N PHE A 159 4.31 4.26 -9.87
CA PHE A 159 3.09 3.90 -9.17
C PHE A 159 2.23 5.15 -9.00
N LYS A 160 0.98 5.05 -9.41
CA LYS A 160 -0.03 6.07 -9.22
C LYS A 160 -1.36 5.42 -8.88
N LEU A 161 -1.86 5.73 -7.70
CA LEU A 161 -3.24 5.52 -7.28
C LEU A 161 -3.92 6.89 -7.26
N TYR A 162 -4.93 7.07 -8.10
CA TYR A 162 -5.70 8.31 -8.19
C TYR A 162 -7.19 7.98 -8.09
N GLY A 163 -7.80 8.27 -6.93
CA GLY A 163 -9.11 7.75 -6.58
C GLY A 163 -9.08 6.21 -6.57
N PRO A 164 -9.92 5.53 -7.37
CA PRO A 164 -9.93 4.06 -7.48
C PRO A 164 -8.94 3.51 -8.53
N ASP A 165 -8.36 4.37 -9.36
CA ASP A 165 -7.58 3.93 -10.52
C ASP A 165 -6.11 3.73 -10.14
N VAL A 166 -5.52 2.60 -10.55
CA VAL A 166 -4.13 2.24 -10.26
C VAL A 166 -3.37 2.06 -11.56
N ASN A 167 -2.18 2.67 -11.66
CA ASN A 167 -1.23 2.45 -12.75
C ASN A 167 0.16 2.23 -12.18
N THR A 168 0.93 1.31 -12.76
CA THR A 168 2.34 1.11 -12.41
C THR A 168 3.07 0.25 -13.46
N THR A 169 4.38 0.42 -13.56
CA THR A 169 5.25 -0.53 -14.27
C THR A 169 5.81 -1.53 -13.27
N ILE A 170 5.55 -2.81 -13.50
CA ILE A 170 6.09 -3.91 -12.68
C ILE A 170 7.36 -4.43 -13.36
N HIS A 171 8.51 -4.18 -12.75
CA HIS A 171 9.81 -4.66 -13.24
C HIS A 171 10.10 -6.07 -12.76
N ARG A 172 9.80 -6.32 -11.48
CA ARG A 172 9.96 -7.63 -10.84
C ARG A 172 8.85 -7.84 -9.83
N PHE A 173 8.22 -8.99 -9.87
CA PHE A 173 7.24 -9.40 -8.88
C PHE A 173 7.30 -10.91 -8.70
N SER A 174 7.62 -11.36 -7.50
CA SER A 174 7.69 -12.78 -7.15
C SER A 174 6.82 -13.06 -5.94
N PHE A 175 6.17 -14.23 -5.95
CA PHE A 175 5.28 -14.63 -4.87
C PHE A 175 5.05 -16.14 -4.90
N LEU A 176 4.71 -16.68 -3.73
CA LEU A 176 4.15 -18.01 -3.56
C LEU A 176 2.66 -17.88 -3.33
N ASP A 177 1.86 -18.39 -4.25
CA ASP A 177 0.40 -18.46 -4.08
C ASP A 177 0.03 -19.62 -3.12
N HIS A 178 -1.06 -19.46 -2.37
CA HIS A 178 -1.58 -20.49 -1.45
C HIS A 178 -1.86 -21.86 -2.11
N ARG A 179 -2.06 -21.91 -3.43
CA ARG A 179 -2.22 -23.14 -4.23
C ARG A 179 -0.89 -23.84 -4.52
N GLY A 180 0.24 -23.33 -4.04
CA GLY A 180 1.57 -23.90 -4.21
C GLY A 180 2.32 -23.45 -5.47
N LEU A 181 1.70 -22.63 -6.33
CA LEU A 181 2.37 -22.04 -7.49
C LEU A 181 3.36 -20.97 -7.04
N TYR A 182 4.64 -21.18 -7.36
CA TYR A 182 5.66 -20.15 -7.20
C TYR A 182 5.92 -19.43 -8.52
N VAL A 183 5.61 -18.13 -8.54
CA VAL A 183 5.96 -17.23 -9.62
C VAL A 183 7.28 -16.56 -9.26
N SER A 184 8.32 -16.86 -10.04
CA SER A 184 9.67 -16.34 -9.82
C SER A 184 9.85 -14.92 -10.36
N ASN A 185 9.09 -14.56 -11.40
CA ASN A 185 9.00 -13.20 -11.91
C ASN A 185 7.68 -12.98 -12.64
N PHE A 186 7.08 -11.83 -12.40
CA PHE A 186 5.98 -11.24 -13.16
C PHE A 186 6.42 -9.81 -13.48
N ALA A 187 6.31 -9.41 -14.74
CA ALA A 187 6.62 -8.07 -15.21
C ALA A 187 5.58 -7.61 -16.24
N GLY A 188 5.43 -6.30 -16.38
CA GLY A 188 4.49 -5.70 -17.33
C GLY A 188 4.00 -4.34 -16.85
N LYS A 189 3.28 -3.62 -17.73
CA LYS A 189 2.60 -2.38 -17.38
C LYS A 189 1.20 -2.70 -16.87
N PHE A 190 0.97 -2.48 -15.59
CA PHE A 190 -0.30 -2.77 -14.93
C PHE A 190 -1.17 -1.51 -14.89
N SER A 191 -2.44 -1.67 -15.23
CA SER A 191 -3.47 -0.67 -14.98
C SER A 191 -4.76 -1.31 -14.49
N TYR A 192 -5.43 -0.62 -13.57
CA TYR A 192 -6.73 -0.99 -13.03
C TYR A 192 -7.62 0.23 -12.98
N THR A 193 -8.87 0.04 -13.38
CA THR A 193 -9.98 0.97 -13.17
C THR A 193 -11.19 0.16 -12.71
N LYS A 194 -12.27 0.83 -12.28
CA LYS A 194 -13.55 0.16 -11.98
C LYS A 194 -14.11 -0.69 -13.12
N LYS A 195 -13.68 -0.46 -14.36
CA LYS A 195 -14.20 -1.14 -15.56
C LYS A 195 -13.33 -2.29 -16.06
N GLN A 196 -12.02 -2.24 -15.80
CA GLN A 196 -11.07 -3.20 -16.38
C GLN A 196 -9.78 -3.34 -15.56
N ILE A 197 -9.18 -4.51 -15.66
CA ILE A 197 -7.78 -4.79 -15.32
C ILE A 197 -7.05 -5.04 -16.64
N LYS A 198 -5.91 -4.38 -16.85
CA LYS A 198 -5.08 -4.56 -18.05
C LYS A 198 -3.62 -4.71 -17.65
N VAL A 199 -2.94 -5.66 -18.28
CA VAL A 199 -1.49 -5.81 -18.20
C VAL A 199 -0.94 -5.84 -19.62
N GLU A 200 -0.05 -4.91 -19.95
CA GLU A 200 0.63 -4.86 -21.25
C GLU A 200 2.07 -5.33 -21.12
N ASN A 201 2.60 -5.94 -22.18
CA ASN A 201 3.96 -6.50 -22.20
C ASN A 201 4.19 -7.46 -21.03
N LEU A 202 3.22 -8.34 -20.82
CA LEU A 202 3.22 -9.32 -19.76
C LEU A 202 4.38 -10.29 -19.97
N ALA A 203 5.15 -10.51 -18.92
CA ALA A 203 6.15 -11.57 -18.86
C ALA A 203 6.07 -12.29 -17.52
N ILE A 204 5.71 -13.57 -17.54
CA ILE A 204 5.62 -14.42 -16.35
C ILE A 204 6.63 -15.55 -16.46
N LYS A 205 7.36 -15.81 -15.37
CA LYS A 205 8.29 -16.93 -15.25
C LYS A 205 7.97 -17.76 -14.00
N THR A 206 7.72 -19.04 -14.19
CA THR A 206 7.61 -20.05 -13.14
C THR A 206 8.82 -20.99 -13.19
N LYS A 207 8.84 -22.03 -12.34
CA LYS A 207 9.89 -23.07 -12.39
C LYS A 207 9.90 -23.84 -13.72
N ARG A 208 8.74 -24.01 -14.37
CA ARG A 208 8.57 -24.91 -15.52
C ARG A 208 8.06 -24.22 -16.78
N SER A 209 7.77 -22.93 -16.74
CA SER A 209 7.19 -22.22 -17.88
C SER A 209 7.56 -20.73 -17.90
N SER A 210 7.53 -20.17 -19.11
CA SER A 210 7.54 -18.73 -19.37
C SER A 210 6.33 -18.38 -20.24
N ILE A 211 5.66 -17.27 -19.94
CA ILE A 211 4.52 -16.76 -20.70
C ILE A 211 4.81 -15.31 -21.06
N TYR A 212 4.54 -14.94 -22.32
CA TYR A 212 4.68 -13.58 -22.84
C TYR A 212 3.37 -13.17 -23.52
N GLY A 213 2.96 -11.90 -23.37
CA GLY A 213 1.72 -11.37 -23.98
C GLY A 213 1.54 -9.88 -23.83
#